data_AF-A0A5Y2S7B0-F1
#
_entry.id   AF-A0A5Y2S7B0-F1
#
_cell.length_a   1.000
_cell.length_b   1.000
_cell.length_c   1.000
_cell.angle_alpha   90.00
_cell.angle_beta   90.00
_cell.angle_gamma   90.00
#
_symmetry.space_group_name_H-M   'P 1'
#
loop_
_entity.id
_entity.type
_entity.pdbx_description
1 polymer ?
#
loop_
_entity_poly.entity_id
_entity_poly.type
_entity_poly.pdbx_seq_one_letter_code
_entity_poly.pdbx_strand_id
1 'polypeptide(L)'
;MSKVSPFNKDEPVWHFHPVVFLETIIKEKSKITRQMLRRIWINPANVSDTVLDIIAEEFSNKFDICHINTKNRLYHFFSQIYQEVGSGFNLNEGFNYRPQVLIDKFSYYRNHPQDAQMDGYIPGRQVANKQNIANKAYGGREGNNDVTSGDG
;
A
#
# COMPACT_ATOMS: atom_id res chain seq x y z
N MET A 1 22.04 -55.06 -13.05
CA MET A 1 21.63 -54.09 -12.02
C MET A 1 22.48 -54.35 -10.78
N SER A 2 23.31 -53.38 -10.38
CA SER A 2 24.15 -53.48 -9.17
C SER A 2 23.26 -53.57 -7.93
N LYS A 3 23.44 -54.62 -7.11
CA LYS A 3 22.73 -54.76 -5.84
C LYS A 3 23.40 -53.88 -4.79
N VAL A 4 22.60 -53.11 -4.06
CA VAL A 4 23.08 -52.30 -2.93
C VAL A 4 23.52 -53.24 -1.80
N SER A 5 24.68 -52.96 -1.21
CA SER A 5 25.21 -53.73 -0.08
C SER A 5 24.24 -53.73 1.11
N PRO A 6 24.10 -54.86 1.82
CA PRO A 6 23.15 -54.98 2.91
C PRO A 6 23.60 -54.16 4.13
N PHE A 7 22.62 -53.55 4.82
CA PHE A 7 22.82 -52.65 5.97
C PHE A 7 23.14 -53.44 7.25
N ASN A 8 24.31 -54.08 7.28
CA ASN A 8 24.69 -55.05 8.32
C ASN A 8 25.83 -54.54 9.21
N LYS A 9 26.32 -53.33 8.94
CA LYS A 9 27.31 -52.66 9.77
C LYS A 9 26.52 -51.72 10.66
N ASP A 10 26.84 -51.65 11.94
CA ASP A 10 26.26 -50.73 12.93
C ASP A 10 26.58 -49.23 12.63
N GLU A 11 26.73 -48.90 11.35
CA GLU A 11 26.93 -47.56 10.83
C GLU A 11 25.60 -46.80 10.85
N PRO A 12 25.59 -45.51 11.24
CA PRO A 12 24.38 -44.71 11.24
C PRO A 12 23.80 -44.62 9.82
N VAL A 13 22.60 -45.19 9.61
CA VAL A 13 21.86 -45.06 8.36
C VAL A 13 21.07 -43.76 8.39
N TRP A 14 21.56 -42.76 7.66
CA TRP A 14 20.86 -41.49 7.49
C TRP A 14 19.61 -41.68 6.63
N HIS A 15 18.43 -41.55 7.22
CA HIS A 15 17.17 -41.51 6.49
C HIS A 15 16.78 -40.05 6.20
N PHE A 16 16.66 -39.72 4.91
CA PHE A 16 16.11 -38.44 4.46
C PHE A 16 14.64 -38.64 4.14
N HIS A 17 13.74 -37.98 4.88
CA HIS A 17 12.31 -38.04 4.59
C HIS A 17 11.93 -36.91 3.62
N PRO A 18 11.69 -37.18 2.33
CA PRO A 18 11.54 -36.14 1.32
C PRO A 18 10.37 -35.21 1.60
N VAL A 19 9.29 -35.73 2.19
CA VAL A 19 8.10 -34.93 2.56
C VAL A 19 8.40 -33.95 3.69
N VAL A 20 9.16 -34.36 4.71
CA VAL A 20 9.50 -33.48 5.85
C VAL A 20 10.47 -32.40 5.38
N PHE A 21 11.39 -32.75 4.48
CA PHE A 21 12.27 -31.78 3.84
C PHE A 21 11.51 -30.77 2.96
N LEU A 22 10.55 -31.24 2.16
CA LEU A 22 9.70 -30.36 1.37
C LEU A 22 8.85 -29.45 2.24
N GLU A 23 8.30 -29.94 3.36
CA GLU A 23 7.60 -29.11 4.35
C GLU A 23 8.50 -28.01 4.93
N THR A 24 9.78 -28.30 5.22
CA THR A 24 10.75 -27.29 5.66
C THR A 24 11.14 -26.29 4.56
N ILE A 25 11.08 -26.66 3.28
CA ILE A 25 11.29 -25.73 2.15
C ILE A 25 10.06 -24.86 1.90
N ILE A 26 8.86 -25.37 2.21
CA ILE A 26 7.59 -24.63 2.09
C ILE A 26 7.43 -23.56 3.18
N LYS A 27 8.37 -23.50 4.16
CA LYS A 27 8.37 -22.53 5.25
C LYS A 27 8.42 -21.10 4.69
N GLU A 28 7.31 -20.40 4.95
CA GLU A 28 7.02 -18.98 4.68
C GLU A 28 7.01 -18.54 3.21
N LYS A 29 6.20 -19.19 2.37
CA LYS A 29 5.64 -18.48 1.21
C LYS A 29 4.89 -17.24 1.71
N SER A 30 5.21 -16.08 1.14
CA SER A 30 4.44 -14.85 1.36
C SER A 30 2.95 -15.15 1.18
N LYS A 31 2.13 -14.79 2.17
CA LYS A 31 0.67 -15.05 2.15
C LYS A 31 0.00 -14.35 0.97
N ILE A 32 0.62 -13.27 0.49
CA ILE A 32 0.28 -12.57 -0.76
C ILE A 32 1.48 -12.58 -1.69
N THR A 33 1.24 -12.78 -2.98
CA THR A 33 2.29 -12.74 -4.00
C THR A 33 2.12 -11.53 -4.91
N ARG A 34 3.22 -11.09 -5.55
CA ARG A 34 3.18 -10.08 -6.62
C ARG A 34 2.16 -10.41 -7.70
N GLN A 35 2.03 -11.68 -8.09
CA GLN A 35 1.05 -12.09 -9.10
C GLN A 35 -0.40 -11.83 -8.65
N MET A 36 -0.70 -11.97 -7.36
CA MET A 36 -2.02 -11.62 -6.83
C MET A 36 -2.23 -10.10 -6.86
N LEU A 37 -1.24 -9.31 -6.44
CA LEU A 37 -1.31 -7.85 -6.47
C LEU A 37 -1.41 -7.30 -7.91
N ARG A 38 -0.73 -7.93 -8.87
CA ARG A 38 -0.80 -7.57 -10.29
C ARG A 38 -2.20 -7.76 -10.89
N ARG A 39 -3.04 -8.61 -10.30
CA ARG A 39 -4.47 -8.71 -10.70
C ARG A 39 -5.29 -7.50 -10.25
N ILE A 40 -4.85 -6.80 -9.22
CA ILE A 40 -5.48 -5.57 -8.72
C ILE A 40 -4.89 -4.37 -9.46
N TRP A 41 -3.56 -4.22 -9.47
CA TRP A 41 -2.85 -3.17 -10.20
C TRP A 41 -2.35 -3.69 -11.54
N ILE A 42 -3.25 -3.73 -12.51
CA ILE A 42 -3.05 -4.41 -13.80
C ILE A 42 -1.93 -3.77 -14.64
N ASN A 43 -1.76 -2.44 -14.57
CA ASN A 43 -0.83 -1.73 -15.44
C ASN A 43 0.59 -1.62 -14.81
N PRO A 44 1.63 -2.28 -15.35
CA PRO A 44 2.99 -2.16 -14.86
C PRO A 44 3.61 -0.78 -15.07
N ALA A 45 3.08 0.03 -15.99
CA ALA A 45 3.53 1.42 -16.16
C ALA A 45 3.09 2.33 -15.01
N ASN A 46 1.99 1.98 -14.32
CA ASN A 46 1.50 2.73 -13.17
C ASN A 46 2.18 2.27 -11.88
N VAL A 47 2.35 0.96 -11.72
CA VAL A 47 2.93 0.36 -10.51
C VAL A 47 3.94 -0.70 -10.91
N SER A 48 5.21 -0.46 -10.61
CA SER A 48 6.30 -1.37 -10.98
C SER A 48 6.22 -2.69 -10.21
N ASP A 49 6.82 -3.74 -10.75
CA ASP A 49 6.88 -5.04 -10.09
C ASP A 49 7.65 -4.99 -8.76
N THR A 50 8.74 -4.21 -8.70
CA THR A 50 9.52 -4.00 -7.47
C THR A 50 8.67 -3.41 -6.34
N VAL A 51 7.80 -2.44 -6.64
CA VAL A 51 6.87 -1.88 -5.64
C VAL A 51 5.91 -2.95 -5.14
N LEU A 52 5.35 -3.76 -6.03
CA LEU A 52 4.45 -4.84 -5.64
C LEU A 52 5.15 -5.94 -4.83
N ASP A 53 6.43 -6.23 -5.10
CA ASP A 53 7.20 -7.19 -4.29
C ASP A 53 7.40 -6.68 -2.86
N ILE A 54 7.78 -5.41 -2.69
CA ILE A 54 7.93 -4.77 -1.36
C ILE A 54 6.59 -4.82 -0.60
N ILE A 55 5.49 -4.45 -1.26
CA ILE A 55 4.15 -4.47 -0.65
C ILE A 55 3.74 -5.89 -0.25
N ALA A 56 4.01 -6.88 -1.10
CA ALA A 56 3.69 -8.28 -0.81
C ALA A 56 4.44 -8.77 0.45
N GLU A 57 5.71 -8.39 0.59
CA GLU A 57 6.53 -8.70 1.76
C GLU A 57 6.02 -8.01 3.02
N GLU A 58 5.87 -6.67 2.99
CA GLU A 58 5.42 -5.88 4.14
C GLU A 58 4.08 -6.36 4.69
N PHE A 59 3.12 -6.63 3.82
CA PHE A 59 1.80 -7.09 4.24
C PHE A 59 1.83 -8.52 4.75
N SER A 60 2.56 -9.43 4.08
CA SER A 60 2.66 -10.82 4.52
C SER A 60 3.22 -10.92 5.94
N ASN A 61 4.17 -10.04 6.29
CA ASN A 61 4.78 -9.98 7.61
C ASN A 61 3.85 -9.43 8.70
N LYS A 62 2.82 -8.64 8.34
CA LYS A 62 1.92 -7.98 9.28
C LYS A 62 0.55 -8.63 9.43
N PHE A 63 0.15 -9.54 8.53
CA PHE A 63 -1.20 -10.09 8.53
C PHE A 63 -1.62 -10.80 9.83
N ASP A 64 -0.69 -11.48 10.51
CA ASP A 64 -1.03 -12.16 11.78
C ASP A 64 -1.30 -11.15 12.90
N ILE A 65 -0.43 -10.14 13.01
CA ILE A 65 -0.54 -9.06 14.01
C ILE A 65 -1.80 -8.21 13.75
N CYS A 66 -2.12 -7.94 12.49
CA CYS A 66 -3.31 -7.18 12.10
C CYS A 66 -4.58 -8.04 12.02
N HIS A 67 -4.50 -9.34 12.35
CA HIS A 67 -5.62 -10.28 12.26
C HIS A 67 -6.30 -10.33 10.88
N ILE A 68 -5.53 -10.16 9.80
CA ILE A 68 -5.97 -10.32 8.40
C ILE A 68 -5.77 -11.79 8.01
N ASN A 69 -6.53 -12.66 8.66
CA ASN A 69 -6.32 -14.12 8.65
C ASN A 69 -7.45 -14.90 7.96
N THR A 70 -8.42 -14.21 7.34
CA THR A 70 -9.48 -14.83 6.54
C THR A 70 -9.51 -14.24 5.14
N LYS A 71 -10.01 -15.01 4.16
CA LYS A 71 -10.17 -14.53 2.78
C LYS A 71 -11.03 -13.26 2.70
N ASN A 72 -12.13 -13.20 3.46
CA ASN A 72 -13.00 -12.03 3.45
C ASN A 72 -12.30 -10.78 4.00
N ARG A 73 -11.58 -10.89 5.12
CA ARG A 73 -10.80 -9.76 5.66
C ARG A 73 -9.74 -9.29 4.69
N LEU A 74 -9.05 -10.23 4.04
CA LEU A 74 -8.05 -9.94 3.01
C LEU A 74 -8.67 -9.19 1.82
N TYR A 75 -9.79 -9.66 1.29
CA TYR A 75 -10.47 -9.01 0.16
C TYR A 75 -10.98 -7.62 0.53
N HIS A 76 -11.59 -7.47 1.71
CA HIS A 76 -12.01 -6.15 2.18
C HIS A 76 -10.82 -5.21 2.34
N PHE A 77 -9.74 -5.67 2.98
CA PHE A 77 -8.53 -4.87 3.17
C PHE A 77 -7.96 -4.36 1.83
N PHE A 78 -7.74 -5.25 0.86
CA PHE A 78 -7.22 -4.83 -0.44
C PHE A 78 -8.21 -3.99 -1.26
N SER A 79 -9.52 -4.21 -1.11
CA SER A 79 -10.52 -3.35 -1.74
C SER A 79 -10.47 -1.92 -1.20
N GLN A 80 -10.28 -1.76 0.11
CA GLN A 80 -10.14 -0.45 0.74
C GLN A 80 -8.83 0.20 0.32
N ILE A 81 -7.70 -0.53 0.33
CA ILE A 81 -6.42 0.01 -0.17
C ILE A 81 -6.59 0.53 -1.60
N TYR A 82 -7.17 -0.26 -2.50
CA TYR A 82 -7.37 0.16 -3.88
C TYR A 82 -8.23 1.42 -3.99
N GLN A 83 -9.25 1.55 -3.16
CA GLN A 83 -10.09 2.76 -3.12
C GLN A 83 -9.30 3.99 -2.67
N GLU A 84 -8.38 3.84 -1.70
CA GLU A 84 -7.57 4.95 -1.15
C GLU A 84 -6.44 5.37 -2.11
N VAL A 85 -5.66 4.42 -2.63
CA VAL A 85 -4.45 4.73 -3.43
C VAL A 85 -4.72 4.75 -4.94
N GLY A 86 -5.86 4.22 -5.36
CA GLY A 86 -6.27 4.12 -6.76
C GLY A 86 -5.39 3.20 -7.62
N SER A 87 -5.65 3.22 -8.93
CA SER A 87 -4.93 2.41 -9.93
C SER A 87 -3.48 2.83 -10.16
N GLY A 88 -3.09 4.02 -9.68
CA GLY A 88 -1.74 4.55 -9.71
C GLY A 88 -0.90 4.22 -8.48
N PHE A 89 -1.49 3.62 -7.45
CA PHE A 89 -0.85 3.44 -6.13
C PHE A 89 -0.27 4.75 -5.57
N ASN A 90 -1.08 5.82 -5.61
CA ASN A 90 -0.66 7.12 -5.13
C ASN A 90 -0.73 7.16 -3.60
N LEU A 91 0.42 7.23 -2.95
CA LEU A 91 0.53 7.34 -1.49
C LEU A 91 0.40 8.77 -0.97
N ASN A 92 0.46 9.76 -1.87
CA ASN A 92 0.40 11.17 -1.54
C ASN A 92 -0.88 11.79 -2.10
N GLU A 93 -1.59 12.56 -1.28
CA GLU A 93 -2.72 13.35 -1.76
C GLU A 93 -2.24 14.46 -2.71
N GLY A 94 -2.91 14.58 -3.86
CA GLY A 94 -2.65 15.66 -4.82
C GLY A 94 -3.53 16.88 -4.56
N PHE A 95 -2.96 17.97 -4.05
CA PHE A 95 -3.68 19.24 -3.84
C PHE A 95 -3.84 20.10 -5.10
N ASN A 96 -3.94 19.49 -6.29
CA ASN A 96 -4.13 20.24 -7.55
C ASN A 96 -5.62 20.47 -7.86
N TYR A 97 -6.33 21.06 -6.92
CA TYR A 97 -7.78 21.25 -7.00
C TYR A 97 -8.16 22.57 -7.67
N ARG A 98 -9.23 22.56 -8.47
CA ARG A 98 -9.86 23.80 -8.95
C ARG A 98 -10.51 24.56 -7.79
N PRO A 99 -10.66 25.89 -7.88
CA PRO A 99 -11.30 26.70 -6.83
C PRO A 99 -12.64 26.13 -6.35
N GLN A 100 -13.53 25.73 -7.27
CA GLN A 100 -14.81 25.15 -6.89
C GLN A 100 -14.66 23.83 -6.11
N VAL A 101 -13.71 22.98 -6.51
CA VAL A 101 -13.46 21.70 -5.85
C VAL A 101 -12.94 21.91 -4.42
N LEU A 102 -12.13 22.96 -4.19
CA LEU A 102 -11.69 23.33 -2.85
C LEU A 102 -12.86 23.74 -1.96
N ILE A 103 -13.77 24.58 -2.47
CA ILE A 103 -14.99 25.03 -1.77
C ILE A 103 -15.88 23.84 -1.41
N ASP A 104 -16.00 22.88 -2.32
CA ASP A 104 -16.85 21.70 -2.11
C ASP A 104 -16.24 20.76 -1.07
N LYS A 105 -14.93 20.50 -1.13
CA LYS A 105 -14.23 19.52 -0.27
C LYS A 105 -13.90 20.03 1.13
N PHE A 106 -13.39 21.25 1.25
CA PHE A 106 -12.77 21.71 2.49
C PHE A 106 -13.60 22.82 3.14
N SER A 107 -13.95 22.64 4.41
CA SER A 107 -14.78 23.60 5.15
C SER A 107 -14.15 24.99 5.23
N TYR A 108 -12.81 25.08 5.30
CA TYR A 108 -12.11 26.36 5.28
C TYR A 108 -12.43 27.16 4.02
N TYR A 109 -12.25 26.56 2.85
CA TYR A 109 -12.49 27.21 1.56
C TYR A 109 -13.97 27.47 1.28
N ARG A 110 -14.87 26.64 1.84
CA ARG A 110 -16.31 26.91 1.82
C ARG A 110 -16.66 28.25 2.49
N ASN A 111 -15.97 28.57 3.58
CA ASN A 111 -16.17 29.80 4.33
C ASN A 111 -15.29 30.96 3.82
N HIS A 112 -14.26 30.66 3.02
CA HIS A 112 -13.31 31.63 2.44
C HIS A 112 -13.17 31.40 0.92
N PRO A 113 -14.22 31.61 0.11
CA PRO A 113 -14.20 31.28 -1.31
C PRO A 113 -13.19 32.11 -2.12
N GLN A 114 -12.84 33.32 -1.65
CA GLN A 114 -11.79 34.13 -2.26
C GLN A 114 -10.41 33.44 -2.19
N ASP A 115 -10.13 32.73 -1.10
CA ASP A 115 -8.87 31.99 -0.92
C ASP A 115 -8.79 30.81 -1.88
N ALA A 116 -9.93 30.19 -2.22
CA ALA A 116 -9.98 29.11 -3.20
C ALA A 116 -9.56 29.59 -4.60
N GLN A 117 -9.87 30.84 -4.95
CA GLN A 117 -9.43 31.44 -6.21
C GLN A 117 -7.93 31.75 -6.20
N MET A 118 -7.38 32.16 -5.05
CA MET A 118 -5.96 32.47 -4.90
C MET A 118 -5.08 31.22 -4.88
N ASP A 119 -5.53 30.15 -4.22
CA ASP A 119 -4.72 28.95 -4.02
C ASP A 119 -5.01 27.85 -5.06
N GLY A 120 -6.19 27.85 -5.68
CA GLY A 120 -6.63 26.78 -6.58
C GLY A 120 -5.91 26.74 -7.93
N TYR A 121 -5.98 25.61 -8.60
CA TYR A 121 -5.50 25.44 -9.97
C TYR A 121 -6.44 26.09 -10.99
N ILE A 122 -5.90 26.96 -11.85
CA ILE A 122 -6.61 27.56 -12.97
C ILE A 122 -5.84 27.26 -14.27
N PRO A 123 -6.39 26.43 -15.17
CA PRO A 123 -5.72 26.04 -16.41
C PRO A 123 -5.22 27.25 -17.21
N GLY A 124 -3.95 27.20 -17.63
CA GLY A 124 -3.32 28.26 -18.43
C GLY A 124 -3.06 29.58 -17.70
N ARG A 125 -3.39 29.67 -16.40
CA ARG A 125 -3.26 30.91 -15.62
C ARG A 125 -2.51 30.73 -14.31
N GLN A 126 -2.77 29.65 -13.58
CA GLN A 126 -2.28 29.46 -12.22
C GLN A 126 -2.11 27.99 -11.88
N VAL A 127 -0.95 27.65 -11.32
CA VAL A 127 -0.72 26.36 -10.67
C VAL A 127 -1.28 26.40 -9.25
N ALA A 128 -1.80 25.29 -8.73
CA ALA A 128 -2.30 25.26 -7.36
C ALA A 128 -1.17 25.51 -6.34
N ASN A 129 -1.44 26.33 -5.32
CA ASN A 129 -0.58 26.49 -4.16
C ASN A 129 -0.85 25.37 -3.15
N LYS A 130 -0.24 24.22 -3.40
CA LYS A 130 -0.49 22.97 -2.67
C LYS A 130 -0.25 23.09 -1.17
N GLN A 131 0.82 23.78 -0.75
CA GLN A 131 1.13 23.94 0.68
C GLN A 131 0.09 24.82 1.38
N ASN A 132 -0.32 25.93 0.76
CA ASN A 132 -1.40 26.75 1.31
C ASN A 132 -2.70 25.97 1.42
N ILE A 133 -3.02 25.17 0.39
CA ILE A 133 -4.22 24.32 0.40
C ILE A 133 -4.17 23.34 1.57
N ALA A 134 -3.05 22.65 1.77
CA ALA A 134 -2.87 21.70 2.87
C ALA A 134 -3.01 22.40 4.24
N ASN A 135 -2.24 23.46 4.47
CA ASN A 135 -2.29 24.28 5.69
C ASN A 135 -3.69 24.81 6.01
N LYS A 136 -4.43 25.28 5.00
CA LYS A 136 -5.79 25.82 5.16
C LYS A 136 -6.84 24.73 5.33
N ALA A 137 -6.64 23.58 4.69
CA ALA A 137 -7.54 22.43 4.81
C ALA A 137 -7.42 21.74 6.18
N TYR A 138 -6.19 21.62 6.70
CA TYR A 138 -5.86 20.80 7.88
C TYR A 138 -5.31 21.59 9.08
N GLY A 139 -5.12 22.90 8.98
CA GLY A 139 -4.75 23.74 10.12
C GLY A 139 -5.81 23.68 11.23
N GLY A 140 -5.37 23.47 12.46
CA GLY A 140 -6.23 23.29 13.64
C GLY A 140 -6.98 21.95 13.67
N ARG A 141 -6.56 20.95 12.89
CA ARG A 141 -7.17 19.61 12.82
C ARG A 141 -6.12 18.52 13.06
N GLU A 142 -6.56 17.34 13.52
CA GLU A 142 -5.70 16.15 13.66
C GLU A 142 -4.43 16.36 14.51
N GLY A 143 -4.44 17.34 15.41
CA GLY A 143 -3.27 17.71 16.23
C GLY A 143 -2.37 18.80 15.62
N ASN A 144 -2.68 19.29 14.42
CA ASN A 144 -1.99 20.43 13.80
C ASN A 144 -2.29 21.74 14.55
N ASN A 145 -1.28 22.62 14.63
CA ASN A 145 -1.49 23.98 15.10
C ASN A 145 -2.26 24.80 14.05
N ASP A 146 -2.38 26.11 14.27
CA ASP A 146 -3.15 26.97 13.37
C ASP A 146 -2.65 26.95 11.92
N VAL A 147 -3.46 27.53 11.02
CA VAL A 147 -3.17 27.58 9.57
C VAL A 147 -1.82 28.23 9.23
N THR A 148 -1.24 29.02 10.14
CA THR A 148 0.03 29.72 9.91
C THR A 148 1.26 28.91 10.35
N SER A 149 1.08 27.83 11.11
CA SER A 149 2.20 27.00 11.58
C SER A 149 2.92 26.25 10.47
N GLY A 150 2.19 25.93 9.39
CA GLY A 150 2.70 25.12 8.29
C GLY A 150 2.65 23.61 8.55
N ASP A 151 1.95 23.17 9.60
CA ASP A 151 1.85 21.75 9.97
C ASP A 151 0.90 20.94 9.07
N GLY A 152 0.06 21.64 8.29
CA GLY A 152 -1.01 21.02 7.51
C GLY A 152 -0.60 20.41 6.18
#